data_AF-H4F2K2-F1
#
_entry.id   AF-H4F2K2-F1
#
_cell.length_a   1.000
_cell.length_b   1.000
_cell.length_c   1.000
_cell.angle_alpha   90.00
_cell.angle_beta   90.00
_cell.angle_gamma   90.00
#
_symmetry.space_group_name_H-M   'P 1'
#
loop_
_entity.id
_entity.type
_entity.pdbx_description
1 polymer ?
#
loop_
_entity_poly.entity_id
_entity_poly.type
_entity_poly.pdbx_seq_one_letter_code
_entity_poly.pdbx_strand_id
1 'polypeptide(L)'
;MIRILAVGGVLFSLTPALAGVAVAASISNSGASSIVLIVVENGNRAEVSLDAGGSDSICPTGCFVTLPNGDRLGLAGGETVDIKDGIATIK
;
A
#
# COMPACT_ATOMS: atom_id res chain seq x y z
N MET A 1 37.37 4.09 -47.34
CA MET A 1 36.88 2.72 -47.56
C MET A 1 36.13 2.29 -46.30
N ILE A 2 34.85 2.63 -46.25
CA ILE A 2 33.93 2.29 -45.15
C ILE A 2 33.49 0.85 -45.35
N ARG A 3 33.76 -0.02 -44.38
CA ARG A 3 33.21 -1.38 -44.33
C ARG A 3 32.22 -1.44 -43.17
N ILE A 4 30.96 -1.15 -43.48
CA ILE A 4 29.79 -1.42 -42.65
C ILE A 4 29.62 -2.95 -42.65
N LEU A 5 29.85 -3.60 -41.51
CA LEU A 5 29.44 -4.99 -41.30
C LEU A 5 28.07 -5.02 -40.63
N ALA A 6 27.16 -5.73 -41.28
CA ALA A 6 25.76 -5.83 -40.96
C ALA A 6 25.50 -6.68 -39.69
N VAL A 7 24.59 -6.16 -38.86
CA VAL A 7 23.39 -6.86 -38.37
C VAL A 7 23.61 -8.26 -37.77
N GLY A 8 23.94 -8.27 -36.48
CA GLY A 8 23.54 -9.31 -35.53
C GLY A 8 22.73 -8.64 -34.42
N GLY A 9 21.54 -8.13 -34.79
CA GLY A 9 20.74 -7.25 -33.95
C GLY A 9 20.20 -7.94 -32.70
N VAL A 10 20.93 -7.86 -31.60
CA VAL A 10 20.33 -7.94 -30.27
C VAL A 10 19.54 -6.64 -30.10
N LEU A 11 18.30 -6.66 -30.57
CA LEU A 11 17.28 -5.65 -30.26
C LEU A 11 17.05 -5.72 -28.74
N PHE A 12 17.88 -4.99 -28.00
CA PHE A 12 17.65 -4.71 -26.59
C PHE A 12 16.50 -3.70 -26.52
N SER A 13 15.28 -4.23 -26.56
CA SER A 13 14.05 -3.47 -26.39
C SER A 13 14.09 -2.82 -25.01
N LEU A 14 14.49 -1.55 -24.92
CA LEU A 14 14.25 -0.73 -23.73
C LEU A 14 12.73 -0.57 -23.60
N THR A 15 12.11 -1.50 -22.88
CA THR A 15 10.73 -1.36 -22.45
C THR A 15 10.78 -0.39 -21.27
N PRO A 16 10.21 0.81 -21.35
CA PRO A 16 10.11 1.66 -20.17
C PRO A 16 9.20 0.93 -19.17
N ALA A 17 9.79 0.45 -18.08
CA ALA A 17 9.02 -0.02 -16.95
C ALA A 17 8.25 1.19 -16.40
N LEU A 18 6.96 1.30 -16.74
CA LEU A 18 6.04 2.16 -16.03
C LEU A 18 5.94 1.62 -14.61
N ALA A 19 6.81 2.10 -13.72
CA ALA A 19 6.61 1.95 -12.29
C ALA A 19 5.32 2.72 -11.97
N GLY A 20 4.22 1.98 -11.80
CA GLY A 20 2.96 2.55 -11.34
C GLY A 20 3.23 3.29 -10.03
N VAL A 21 2.81 4.55 -9.96
CA VAL A 21 2.90 5.35 -8.74
C VAL A 21 1.98 4.69 -7.72
N ALA A 22 2.56 3.88 -6.84
CA ALA A 22 1.85 3.23 -5.75
C ALA A 22 1.49 4.31 -4.72
N VAL A 23 0.23 4.74 -4.74
CA VAL A 23 -0.32 5.60 -3.68
C VAL A 23 -0.67 4.71 -2.50
N ALA A 24 0.02 4.92 -1.38
CA ALA A 24 -0.29 4.22 -0.13
C ALA A 24 -1.60 4.73 0.45
N ALA A 25 -2.39 3.81 1.01
CA ALA A 25 -3.53 4.18 1.84
C ALA A 25 -3.04 4.91 3.10
N SER A 26 -3.88 5.81 3.61
CA SER A 26 -3.62 6.54 4.85
C SER A 26 -4.64 6.11 5.88
N ILE A 27 -4.20 5.72 7.07
CA ILE A 27 -5.06 5.33 8.18
C ILE A 27 -4.88 6.30 9.33
N SER A 28 -5.98 6.77 9.91
CA SER A 28 -6.00 7.67 11.06
C SER A 28 -6.85 7.06 12.18
N ASN A 29 -6.37 7.13 13.41
CA ASN A 29 -7.12 6.76 14.59
C ASN A 29 -7.73 8.04 15.22
N SER A 30 -8.99 8.30 14.93
CA SER A 30 -9.76 9.40 15.52
C SER A 30 -10.44 9.00 16.85
N GLY A 31 -10.14 7.81 17.37
CA GLY A 31 -10.59 7.33 18.68
C GLY A 31 -9.79 7.92 19.85
N ALA A 32 -10.29 7.66 21.07
CA ALA A 32 -9.68 8.14 22.31
C ALA A 32 -8.63 7.18 22.91
N SER A 33 -8.32 6.07 22.25
CA SER A 33 -7.42 5.02 22.76
C SER A 33 -6.50 4.50 21.66
N SER A 34 -5.30 4.06 22.02
CA SER A 34 -4.38 3.42 21.09
C SER A 34 -4.95 2.07 20.63
N ILE A 35 -4.80 1.77 19.34
CA ILE A 35 -5.28 0.54 18.71
C ILE A 35 -4.15 -0.18 18.01
N VAL A 36 -4.30 -1.49 17.83
CA VAL A 36 -3.39 -2.31 17.04
C VAL A 36 -4.16 -2.88 15.84
N LEU A 37 -3.56 -2.73 14.67
CA LEU A 37 -4.08 -3.20 13.40
C LEU A 37 -3.19 -4.32 12.86
N ILE A 38 -3.79 -5.36 12.31
CA ILE A 38 -3.03 -6.39 11.59
C ILE A 38 -3.18 -6.13 10.10
N VAL A 39 -2.08 -5.72 9.46
CA VAL A 39 -2.01 -5.44 8.03
C VAL A 39 -1.42 -6.64 7.32
N VAL A 40 -2.10 -7.11 6.29
CA VAL A 40 -1.62 -8.21 5.44
C VAL A 40 -1.49 -7.73 4.00
N GLU A 41 -0.26 -7.68 3.51
CA GLU A 41 0.09 -7.21 2.18
C GLU A 41 1.00 -8.23 1.50
N ASN A 42 0.65 -8.65 0.27
CA ASN A 42 1.44 -9.62 -0.51
C ASN A 42 1.81 -10.92 0.27
N GLY A 43 0.95 -11.33 1.21
CA GLY A 43 1.18 -12.50 2.07
C GLY A 43 2.01 -12.24 3.33
N ASN A 44 2.64 -11.07 3.45
CA ASN A 44 3.32 -10.63 4.67
C ASN A 44 2.31 -10.04 5.65
N ARG A 45 2.53 -10.29 6.95
CA ARG A 45 1.72 -9.77 8.04
C ARG A 45 2.56 -8.80 8.86
N ALA A 46 2.01 -7.62 9.14
CA ALA A 46 2.61 -6.60 9.99
C ALA A 46 1.59 -6.13 11.02
N GLU A 47 2.05 -5.84 12.23
CA GLU A 47 1.25 -5.20 13.27
C GLU A 47 1.59 -3.71 13.29
N VAL A 48 0.56 -2.88 13.19
CA VAL A 48 0.68 -1.42 13.20
C VAL A 48 -0.07 -0.91 14.42
N SER A 49 0.66 -0.30 15.36
CA SER A 49 0.08 0.37 16.51
C SER A 49 -0.16 1.85 16.18
N LEU A 50 -1.40 2.30 16.32
CA LEU A 50 -1.77 3.71 16.17
C LEU A 50 -2.21 4.27 17.51
N ASP A 51 -1.53 5.31 17.99
CA ASP A 51 -1.97 6.06 19.15
C ASP A 51 -3.25 6.86 18.87
N ALA A 52 -3.91 7.32 19.93
CA ALA A 52 -5.09 8.18 19.81
C ALA A 52 -4.74 9.48 19.07
N GLY A 53 -5.48 9.79 18.00
CA GLY A 53 -5.19 10.91 17.09
C GLY A 53 -4.02 10.67 16.14
N GLY A 54 -3.40 9.48 16.16
CA GLY A 54 -2.28 9.11 15.30
C GLY A 54 -2.71 8.76 13.88
N SER A 55 -1.80 8.91 12.93
CA SER A 55 -2.00 8.48 11.55
C SER A 55 -0.74 7.83 10.99
N ASP A 56 -0.92 6.88 10.09
CA ASP A 56 0.16 6.17 9.41
C ASP A 56 -0.25 5.82 7.98
N SER A 57 0.74 5.64 7.12
CA SER A 57 0.52 5.30 5.71
C SER A 57 0.94 3.86 5.44
N ILE A 58 -0.02 3.07 4.96
CA ILE A 58 0.14 1.65 4.72
C ILE A 58 -0.45 1.26 3.36
N CYS A 59 -0.18 0.05 2.88
CA CYS A 59 -0.85 -0.50 1.71
C CYS A 59 -0.57 0.24 0.38
N PRO A 60 0.71 0.46 0.00
CA PRO A 60 1.08 1.00 -1.31
C PRO A 60 0.54 0.18 -2.49
N THR A 61 0.42 -1.14 -2.34
CA THR A 61 -0.08 -2.04 -3.40
C THR A 61 -1.45 -2.65 -3.07
N GLY A 62 -2.15 -2.08 -2.09
CA GLY A 62 -3.35 -2.67 -1.51
C GLY A 62 -3.06 -3.80 -0.50
N CYS A 63 -3.96 -3.98 0.46
CA CYS A 63 -3.78 -4.88 1.60
C CYS A 63 -5.11 -5.29 2.23
N PHE A 64 -5.05 -6.21 3.19
CA PHE A 64 -6.15 -6.50 4.11
C PHE A 64 -5.78 -6.03 5.52
N VAL A 65 -6.59 -5.16 6.09
CA VAL A 65 -6.46 -4.67 7.47
C VAL A 65 -7.46 -5.39 8.35
N THR A 66 -7.01 -5.92 9.48
CA THR A 66 -7.89 -6.44 10.53
C THR A 66 -7.97 -5.41 11.65
N LEU A 67 -9.19 -4.99 11.94
CA LEU A 67 -9.53 -4.00 12.95
C LEU A 67 -9.58 -4.63 14.35
N PRO A 68 -9.47 -3.82 15.42
CA PRO A 68 -9.52 -4.33 16.80
C PRO A 68 -10.88 -4.93 17.19
N ASN A 69 -11.95 -4.60 16.46
CA ASN A 69 -13.27 -5.22 16.64
C ASN A 69 -13.41 -6.58 15.93
N GLY A 70 -12.38 -7.03 15.20
CA GLY A 70 -12.35 -8.28 14.45
C GLY A 70 -12.77 -8.15 12.98
N ASP A 71 -13.22 -6.98 12.53
CA ASP A 71 -13.58 -6.76 11.13
C ASP A 71 -12.36 -6.78 10.21
N ARG A 72 -12.57 -7.19 8.96
CA ARG A 72 -11.55 -7.20 7.91
C ARG A 72 -11.93 -6.26 6.78
N LEU A 73 -11.06 -5.29 6.53
CA LEU A 73 -11.18 -4.31 5.46
C LEU A 73 -10.15 -4.58 4.37
N GLY A 74 -10.61 -4.66 3.11
CA GLY A 74 -9.71 -4.69 1.96
C GLY A 74 -9.49 -3.28 1.43
N LEU A 75 -8.24 -2.88 1.25
CA LEU A 75 -7.84 -1.59 0.68
C LEU A 75 -7.08 -1.82 -0.62
N ALA A 76 -7.36 -1.02 -1.64
CA ALA A 76 -6.69 -1.09 -2.94
C ALA A 76 -5.42 -0.22 -3.01
N GLY A 77 -5.27 0.74 -2.09
CA GLY A 77 -4.20 1.75 -2.09
C GLY A 77 -4.73 3.13 -2.45
N GLY A 78 -4.24 4.15 -1.75
CA GLY A 78 -4.61 5.55 -1.95
C GLY A 78 -5.90 5.99 -1.25
N GLU A 79 -6.60 5.08 -0.56
CA GLU A 79 -7.76 5.44 0.26
C GLU A 79 -7.35 6.12 1.58
N THR A 80 -8.22 6.98 2.11
CA THR A 80 -8.07 7.52 3.48
C THR A 80 -9.07 6.85 4.40
N VAL A 81 -8.58 6.13 5.41
CA VAL A 81 -9.39 5.39 6.38
C VAL A 81 -9.32 6.08 7.73
N ASP A 82 -10.47 6.43 8.27
CA ASP A 82 -10.63 6.93 9.63
C ASP A 82 -11.16 5.81 10.53
N ILE A 83 -10.48 5.53 11.62
CA ILE A 83 -10.87 4.52 12.59
C ILE A 83 -11.32 5.22 13.87
N LYS A 84 -12.55 4.93 14.29
CA LYS A 84 -13.13 5.46 15.52
C LYS A 84 -13.91 4.37 16.24
N ASP A 85 -13.61 4.20 17.52
CA ASP A 85 -14.25 3.19 18.39
C ASP A 85 -14.20 1.76 17.79
N GLY A 86 -13.11 1.45 17.07
CA GLY A 86 -12.88 0.17 16.40
C GLY A 86 -13.57 0.00 15.04
N ILE A 87 -14.34 0.98 14.58
CA ILE A 87 -15.02 0.97 13.28
C ILE A 87 -14.21 1.79 12.28
N ALA A 88 -13.93 1.23 11.10
CA ALA A 88 -13.29 1.94 10.01
C ALA A 88 -14.30 2.60 9.06
N THR A 89 -14.00 3.83 8.65
CA THR A 89 -14.76 4.61 7.66
C THR A 89 -13.80 5.07 6.56
N ILE A 90 -14.07 4.72 5.32
CA ILE A 90 -13.30 5.22 4.16
C ILE A 90 -13.87 6.60 3.79
N LYS A 91 -12.98 7.58 3.62
CA LYS A 91 -13.29 8.95 3.15
C LYS A 91 -12.90 9.16 1.70
#